data_AF-A0A5B0RXQ5-F1
#
_entry.id   AF-A0A5B0RXQ5-F1
#
_cell.length_a   1.000
_cell.length_b   1.000
_cell.length_c   1.000
_cell.angle_alpha   90.00
_cell.angle_beta   90.00
_cell.angle_gamma   90.00
#
_symmetry.space_group_name_H-M   'P 1'
#
loop_
_entity.id
_entity.type
_entity.pdbx_description
1 polymer ?
#
loop_
_entity_poly.entity_id
_entity_poly.type
_entity_poly.pdbx_seq_one_letter_code
_entity_poly.pdbx_strand_id
1 'polypeptide(L)'
;MVSPKHVPTFYSSKANGSTIDLVWANFLGSKFVESVSVSGNNFVSDHQALHAKLSIKKPAPAFHWRPPRWSDLNESKIAPITTKLSSSLSTASQDDPNKMADQLTATLKDAQESLGKRI
;
A
#
# COMPACT_ATOMS: atom_id res chain seq x y z
N MET A 1 26.13 -7.73 -10.22
CA MET A 1 25.28 -8.94 -10.40
C MET A 1 25.30 -9.73 -9.10
N VAL A 2 24.14 -10.14 -8.58
CA VAL A 2 24.02 -10.86 -7.29
C VAL A 2 23.48 -12.30 -7.43
N SER A 3 23.19 -12.74 -8.65
CA SER A 3 22.67 -14.09 -8.93
C SER A 3 23.71 -15.20 -8.63
N PRO A 4 23.28 -16.42 -8.26
CA PRO A 4 24.15 -17.59 -8.19
C PRO A 4 24.88 -17.80 -9.52
N LYS A 5 26.19 -18.03 -9.46
CA LYS A 5 26.98 -18.35 -10.64
C LYS A 5 26.94 -19.86 -10.88
N HIS A 6 26.82 -20.25 -12.15
CA HIS A 6 26.90 -21.65 -12.60
C HIS A 6 25.83 -22.60 -12.02
N VAL A 7 24.73 -22.06 -11.50
CA VAL A 7 23.56 -22.85 -11.11
C VAL A 7 22.48 -22.67 -12.19
N PRO A 8 22.05 -23.73 -12.88
CA PRO A 8 21.02 -23.60 -13.90
C PRO A 8 19.71 -23.09 -13.33
N THR A 9 19.13 -22.10 -13.99
CA THR A 9 17.78 -21.57 -13.69
C THR A 9 16.76 -22.01 -14.73
N PHE A 10 17.21 -22.56 -15.85
CA PHE A 10 16.38 -23.10 -16.90
C PHE A 10 16.88 -24.50 -17.27
N TYR A 11 15.95 -25.43 -17.52
CA TYR A 11 16.24 -26.76 -18.03
C TYR A 11 15.43 -27.02 -19.30
N SER A 12 16.12 -27.29 -20.40
CA SER A 12 15.47 -27.71 -21.64
C SER A 12 14.75 -29.06 -21.48
N SER A 13 13.91 -29.42 -22.46
CA SER A 13 13.27 -30.75 -22.52
C SER A 13 14.25 -31.92 -22.54
N LYS A 14 15.53 -31.68 -22.88
CA LYS A 14 16.62 -32.66 -22.83
C LYS A 14 17.41 -32.64 -21.51
N ALA A 15 16.90 -31.95 -20.49
CA ALA A 15 17.53 -31.73 -19.19
C ALA A 15 18.88 -30.96 -19.21
N ASN A 16 19.25 -30.35 -20.34
CA ASN A 16 20.40 -29.43 -20.37
C ASN A 16 20.05 -28.15 -19.62
N GLY A 17 20.87 -27.82 -18.63
CA GLY A 17 20.68 -26.67 -17.75
C GLY A 17 21.45 -25.42 -18.21
N SER A 18 20.80 -24.27 -18.15
CA SER A 18 21.40 -22.96 -18.42
C SER A 18 21.05 -21.96 -17.31
N THR A 19 21.97 -21.04 -17.01
CA THR A 19 21.72 -19.90 -16.11
C THR A 19 21.33 -18.69 -16.95
N ILE A 20 20.03 -18.45 -17.10
CA ILE A 20 19.51 -17.34 -17.92
C ILE A 20 18.69 -16.33 -17.11
N ASP A 21 18.20 -16.73 -15.94
CA ASP A 21 17.50 -15.85 -15.01
C ASP A 21 18.51 -15.23 -14.06
N LEU A 22 18.46 -13.91 -13.90
CA LEU A 22 19.46 -13.15 -13.16
C LEU A 22 18.79 -12.11 -12.26
N VAL A 23 19.34 -11.93 -11.06
CA VAL A 23 19.01 -10.79 -10.20
C VAL A 23 20.04 -9.67 -10.38
N TRP A 24 19.53 -8.50 -10.76
CA TRP A 24 20.30 -7.28 -10.93
C TRP A 24 19.93 -6.29 -9.83
N ALA A 25 20.93 -5.59 -9.30
CA ALA A 25 20.75 -4.53 -8.32
C ALA A 25 21.74 -3.42 -8.62
N ASN A 26 21.34 -2.17 -8.36
CA ASN A 26 22.28 -1.06 -8.34
C ASN A 26 23.25 -1.18 -7.13
N PHE A 27 24.25 -0.32 -7.07
CA PHE A 27 25.28 -0.39 -6.04
C PHE A 27 24.70 -0.40 -4.62
N LEU A 28 23.79 0.52 -4.30
CA LEU A 28 23.18 0.61 -2.97
C LEU A 28 22.25 -0.58 -2.68
N GLY A 29 21.43 -0.96 -3.66
CA GLY A 29 20.53 -2.11 -3.59
C GLY A 29 21.26 -3.42 -3.29
N SER A 30 22.44 -3.60 -3.89
CA SER A 30 23.26 -4.80 -3.67
C SER A 30 23.73 -4.97 -2.23
N LYS A 31 23.86 -3.87 -1.47
CA LYS A 31 24.24 -3.89 -0.05
C LYS A 31 23.15 -4.48 0.85
N PHE A 32 21.90 -4.52 0.37
CA PHE A 32 20.78 -5.10 1.09
C PHE A 32 20.50 -6.55 0.72
N VAL A 33 21.24 -7.13 -0.25
CA VAL A 33 21.06 -8.53 -0.65
C VAL A 33 21.91 -9.40 0.27
N GLU A 34 21.27 -10.21 1.11
CA GLU A 34 21.98 -11.16 1.99
C GLU A 34 22.40 -12.40 1.20
N SER A 35 21.50 -12.93 0.38
CA SER A 35 21.75 -14.11 -0.44
C SER A 35 20.79 -14.17 -1.61
N VAL A 36 21.21 -14.83 -2.69
CA VAL A 36 20.32 -15.27 -3.76
C VAL A 36 20.54 -16.77 -3.95
N SER A 37 19.48 -17.54 -4.12
CA SER A 37 19.53 -18.99 -4.36
C SER A 37 18.54 -19.40 -5.43
N VAL A 38 18.87 -20.46 -6.17
CA VAL A 38 17.92 -21.12 -7.07
C VAL A 38 17.08 -22.10 -6.27
N SER A 39 15.77 -22.08 -6.45
CA SER A 39 14.84 -23.03 -5.84
C SER A 39 15.10 -24.44 -6.35
N GLY A 40 15.12 -25.42 -5.44
CA GLY A 40 15.08 -26.84 -5.80
C GLY A 40 13.67 -27.35 -6.13
N ASN A 41 12.64 -26.58 -5.77
CA ASN A 41 11.25 -26.88 -6.11
C ASN A 41 10.94 -26.34 -7.49
N ASN A 42 10.57 -27.24 -8.40
CA ASN A 42 10.07 -26.90 -9.73
C ASN A 42 8.56 -26.62 -9.65
N PHE A 43 8.12 -25.46 -10.14
CA PHE A 43 6.73 -25.02 -10.15
C PHE A 43 6.01 -25.38 -11.46
N VAL A 44 6.24 -26.59 -11.97
CA VAL A 44 5.71 -27.06 -13.27
C VAL A 44 6.13 -26.11 -14.41
N SER A 45 7.38 -25.66 -14.36
CA SER A 45 8.01 -24.81 -15.37
C SER A 45 9.36 -25.41 -15.75
N ASP A 46 9.83 -25.11 -16.95
CA ASP A 46 11.21 -25.29 -17.39
C ASP A 46 12.18 -24.31 -16.71
N HIS A 47 11.66 -23.31 -15.97
CA HIS A 47 12.43 -22.40 -15.12
C HIS A 47 12.35 -22.76 -13.64
N GLN A 48 13.45 -22.48 -12.92
CA GLN A 48 13.56 -22.53 -11.47
C GLN A 48 13.46 -21.13 -10.89
N ALA A 49 12.72 -21.00 -9.79
CA ALA A 49 12.56 -19.71 -9.12
C ALA A 49 13.89 -19.24 -8.51
N LEU A 50 14.14 -17.93 -8.54
CA LEU A 50 15.21 -17.29 -7.79
C LEU A 50 14.65 -16.72 -6.49
N HIS A 51 15.24 -17.11 -5.36
CA HIS A 51 14.92 -16.57 -4.05
C HIS A 51 16.01 -15.59 -3.63
N ALA A 52 15.67 -14.31 -3.55
CA ALA A 52 16.54 -13.27 -2.99
C ALA A 52 16.12 -12.98 -1.56
N LYS A 53 17.04 -13.16 -0.60
CA LYS A 53 16.88 -12.74 0.78
C LYS A 53 17.47 -11.34 0.94
N LEU A 54 16.67 -10.41 1.44
CA LEU A 54 17.08 -9.04 1.65
C LEU A 54 17.15 -8.72 3.14
N SER A 55 18.13 -7.90 3.54
CA SER A 55 18.32 -7.43 4.92
C SER A 55 17.40 -6.26 5.29
N ILE A 56 16.39 -6.00 4.46
CA ILE A 56 15.43 -4.92 4.64
C ILE A 56 14.04 -5.50 4.79
N LYS A 57 13.25 -4.90 5.68
CA LYS A 57 11.83 -5.20 5.78
C LYS A 57 11.10 -4.51 4.64
N LYS A 58 10.09 -5.18 4.09
CA LYS A 58 9.14 -4.53 3.18
C LYS A 58 8.59 -3.29 3.89
N PRO A 59 8.72 -2.08 3.30
CA PRO A 59 8.16 -0.89 3.93
C PRO A 59 6.65 -1.08 4.09
N ALA A 60 6.11 -0.60 5.21
CA ALA A 60 4.66 -0.51 5.35
C ALA A 60 4.13 0.34 4.20
N PRO A 61 3.02 -0.06 3.54
CA PRO A 61 2.42 0.78 2.52
C PRO A 61 2.19 2.18 3.12
N ALA A 62 2.72 3.19 2.44
CA ALA A 62 2.52 4.57 2.83
C ALA A 62 1.06 4.90 2.55
N PHE A 63 0.23 4.76 3.58
CA PHE A 63 -1.15 5.14 3.47
C PHE A 63 -1.24 6.65 3.49
N HIS A 64 -1.96 7.20 2.51
CA HIS A 64 -2.31 8.60 2.49
C HIS A 64 -3.82 8.74 2.60
N TRP A 65 -4.25 9.64 3.46
CA TRP A 65 -5.66 10.01 3.51
C TRP A 65 -5.97 10.86 2.28
N ARG A 66 -7.08 10.56 1.60
CA ARG A 66 -7.60 11.36 0.50
C ARG A 66 -9.00 11.85 0.82
N PRO A 67 -9.31 13.12 0.48
CA PRO A 67 -10.67 13.63 0.61
C PRO A 67 -11.64 12.83 -0.24
N PRO A 68 -12.94 12.85 0.13
CA PRO A 68 -13.96 12.18 -0.67
C PRO A 68 -13.95 12.72 -2.09
N ARG A 69 -14.20 11.81 -3.04
CA ARG A 69 -14.64 12.22 -4.37
C ARG A 69 -16.13 12.50 -4.26
N TRP A 70 -16.52 13.76 -4.44
CA TRP A 70 -17.92 14.18 -4.36
C TRP A 70 -18.82 13.44 -5.35
N SER A 71 -18.26 13.01 -6.49
CA SER A 71 -18.93 12.16 -7.48
C SER A 71 -19.30 10.74 -6.97
N ASP A 72 -18.61 10.26 -5.95
CA ASP A 72 -18.74 8.89 -5.43
C ASP A 72 -19.66 8.81 -4.19
N LEU A 73 -20.25 9.96 -3.81
CA LEU A 73 -21.19 10.08 -2.71
C LEU A 73 -22.61 9.85 -3.22
N ASN A 74 -23.34 8.99 -2.52
CA ASN A 74 -24.75 8.74 -2.74
C ASN A 74 -25.55 9.11 -1.50
N GLU A 75 -26.87 9.14 -1.63
CA GLU A 75 -27.78 9.59 -0.57
C GLU A 75 -27.61 8.80 0.74
N SER A 76 -27.29 7.51 0.66
CA SER A 76 -27.06 6.67 1.84
C SER A 76 -25.79 7.02 2.62
N LYS A 77 -24.78 7.62 1.98
CA LYS A 77 -23.58 8.14 2.66
C LYS A 77 -23.78 9.56 3.19
N ILE A 78 -24.61 10.35 2.53
CA ILE A 78 -24.82 11.77 2.86
C ILE A 78 -25.81 11.92 4.02
N ALA A 79 -26.92 11.17 4.02
CA ALA A 79 -27.98 11.24 5.04
C ALA A 79 -27.47 11.20 6.50
N PRO A 80 -26.65 10.22 6.92
CA PRO A 80 -26.17 10.17 8.32
C PRO A 80 -25.29 11.37 8.70
N ILE A 81 -24.56 11.94 7.74
CA ILE A 81 -23.71 13.11 7.98
C ILE A 81 -24.54 14.36 8.10
N THR A 82 -25.53 14.54 7.24
CA THR A 82 -26.48 15.65 7.34
C THR A 82 -27.21 15.61 8.68
N THR A 83 -27.65 14.43 9.13
CA THR A 83 -28.27 14.28 10.46
C THR A 83 -27.32 14.66 11.59
N LYS A 84 -26.05 14.23 11.52
CA LYS A 84 -25.03 14.54 12.53
C LYS A 84 -24.66 16.03 12.54
N LEU A 85 -24.60 16.67 11.38
CA LEU A 85 -24.36 18.11 11.25
C LEU A 85 -25.52 18.90 11.86
N SER A 86 -26.76 18.56 11.51
CA SER A 86 -27.96 19.21 12.04
C SER A 86 -28.08 19.07 13.56
N SER A 87 -27.77 17.91 14.13
CA SER A 87 -27.81 17.71 15.58
C SER A 87 -26.70 18.47 16.32
N SER A 88 -25.49 18.50 15.75
CA SER A 88 -24.36 19.26 16.31
C SER A 88 -24.60 20.78 16.26
N LEU A 89 -25.20 21.29 15.18
CA LEU A 89 -25.56 22.69 15.03
C LEU A 89 -26.67 23.12 15.99
N SER A 90 -27.56 22.18 16.35
CA SER A 90 -28.70 22.44 17.25
C SER A 90 -28.32 22.41 18.74
N THR A 91 -27.12 21.91 19.09
CA THR A 91 -26.65 21.77 20.47
C THR A 91 -25.53 22.75 20.85
N ALA A 92 -25.06 23.57 19.91
CA ALA A 92 -24.06 24.60 20.17
C ALA A 92 -24.67 25.70 21.07
N SER A 93 -24.01 26.00 22.20
CA SER A 93 -24.33 27.18 23.02
C SER A 93 -24.15 28.43 22.15
N GLN A 94 -25.20 29.23 22.02
CA GLN A 94 -25.23 30.42 21.17
C GLN A 94 -24.54 31.64 21.80
N ASP A 95 -23.84 31.45 22.93
CA ASP A 95 -23.37 32.57 23.75
C ASP A 95 -22.03 33.15 23.26
N ASP A 96 -21.26 32.41 22.43
CA ASP A 96 -19.96 32.85 21.90
C ASP A 96 -19.79 32.46 20.42
N PRO A 97 -19.80 33.44 19.49
CA PRO A 97 -19.64 33.20 18.05
C PRO A 97 -18.33 32.51 17.67
N ASN A 98 -17.23 32.72 18.40
CA ASN A 98 -15.95 32.09 18.09
C ASN A 98 -15.98 30.60 18.43
N LYS A 99 -16.55 30.24 19.59
CA LYS A 99 -16.74 28.83 19.97
C LYS A 99 -17.68 28.10 19.02
N MET A 100 -18.70 28.80 18.51
CA MET A 100 -19.59 28.25 17.49
C MET A 100 -18.84 27.97 16.17
N ALA A 101 -17.99 28.91 15.72
CA ALA A 101 -17.18 28.73 14.52
C ALA A 101 -16.18 27.57 14.66
N ASP A 102 -15.53 27.43 15.82
CA ASP A 102 -14.61 26.33 16.11
C ASP A 102 -15.33 24.97 16.11
N GLN A 103 -16.49 24.87 16.77
CA GLN A 103 -17.29 23.65 16.78
C GLN A 103 -17.76 23.27 15.37
N LEU A 104 -18.26 24.25 14.59
CA LEU A 104 -18.68 24.00 13.22
C LEU A 104 -17.52 23.50 12.35
N THR A 105 -16.35 24.13 12.48
CA THR A 105 -15.15 23.75 11.73
C THR A 105 -14.69 22.35 12.08
N ALA A 106 -14.70 21.99 13.37
CA ALA A 106 -14.37 20.65 13.82
C ALA A 106 -15.35 19.59 13.29
N THR A 107 -16.66 19.84 13.41
CA THR A 107 -17.69 18.90 12.95
C THR A 107 -17.64 18.70 11.42
N LEU A 108 -17.41 19.77 10.65
CA LEU A 108 -17.25 19.67 9.19
C LEU A 108 -16.00 18.90 8.79
N LYS A 109 -14.88 19.14 9.49
CA LYS A 109 -13.64 18.39 9.29
C LYS A 109 -13.85 16.90 9.54
N ASP A 110 -14.45 16.54 10.67
CA ASP A 110 -14.73 15.14 11.02
C ASP A 110 -15.64 14.46 9.99
N ALA A 111 -16.68 15.18 9.53
CA ALA A 111 -17.57 14.70 8.47
C ALA A 111 -16.80 14.42 7.17
N GLN A 112 -15.96 15.36 6.75
CA GLN A 112 -15.13 15.20 5.55
C GLN A 112 -14.12 14.06 5.69
N GLU A 113 -13.50 13.91 6.87
CA GLU A 113 -12.57 12.83 7.18
C GLU A 113 -13.25 11.45 7.13
N SER A 114 -14.48 11.35 7.63
CA SER A 114 -15.28 10.12 7.62
C SER A 114 -15.71 9.67 6.23
N LEU A 115 -15.84 10.60 5.29
CA LEU A 115 -16.16 10.32 3.88
C LEU A 115 -14.91 10.07 3.02
N GLY A 116 -13.75 10.47 3.52
CA GLY A 116 -12.48 10.21 2.88
C GLY A 116 -12.13 8.73 2.90
N LYS A 117 -11.02 8.42 2.24
CA LYS A 117 -10.49 7.05 2.23
C LYS A 117 -8.99 7.04 2.41
N ARG A 118 -8.54 6.02 3.13
CA ARG A 118 -7.13 5.66 3.25
C ARG A 118 -6.74 4.88 1.99
N ILE A 119 -5.77 5.39 1.23
CA ILE A 119 -5.25 4.75 0.01
C ILE A 119 -3.78 4.37 0.23
#